data_AF-A0A7X8TSC0-F1
#
_entry.id   AF-A0A7X8TSC0-F1
#
_cell.length_a   1.000
_cell.length_b   1.000
_cell.length_c   1.000
_cell.angle_alpha   90.00
_cell.angle_beta   90.00
_cell.angle_gamma   90.00
#
_symmetry.space_group_name_H-M   'P 1'
#
loop_
_entity.id
_entity.type
_entity.pdbx_description
1 polymer ?
#
loop_
_entity_poly.entity_id
_entity_poly.type
_entity_poly.pdbx_seq_one_letter_code
_entity_poly.pdbx_strand_id
1 'polypeptide(L)'
;MTYTNMLLDRVKNKLSLKSDYQLSKLLGVSTSRIGNYRSERSVLDWELAFKIADLLEEDDQNVVYGLIDDKYKNPRLVNALQAIQHQ
;
A
#
# COMPACT_ATOMS: atom_id res chain seq x y z
N MET A 1 -9.57 -8.36 -1.29
CA MET A 1 -8.23 -8.22 -1.89
C MET A 1 -8.09 -6.78 -2.32
N THR A 2 -7.28 -6.02 -1.58
CA THR A 2 -6.99 -4.61 -1.82
C THR A 2 -5.97 -4.39 -2.94
N TYR A 3 -5.95 -3.19 -3.51
CA TYR A 3 -4.92 -2.79 -4.47
C TYR A 3 -3.52 -2.86 -3.85
N THR A 4 -3.43 -2.53 -2.55
CA THR A 4 -2.22 -2.68 -1.73
C THR A 4 -1.66 -4.12 -1.75
N ASN A 5 -2.51 -5.13 -1.54
CA ASN A 5 -2.08 -6.53 -1.61
C ASN A 5 -1.56 -6.88 -3.01
N MET A 6 -2.27 -6.45 -4.04
CA MET A 6 -1.87 -6.66 -5.43
C MET A 6 -0.50 -6.03 -5.73
N LEU A 7 -0.24 -4.80 -5.29
CA LEU A 7 1.07 -4.15 -5.47
C LEU A 7 2.20 -4.93 -4.80
N LEU A 8 2.01 -5.36 -3.55
CA LEU A 8 3.03 -6.13 -2.83
C LEU A 8 3.35 -7.45 -3.55
N ASP A 9 2.33 -8.13 -4.09
CA ASP A 9 2.52 -9.37 -4.83
C ASP A 9 3.17 -9.12 -6.20
N ARG A 10 2.83 -8.02 -6.90
CA ARG A 10 3.50 -7.62 -8.14
C ARG A 10 4.98 -7.36 -7.92
N VAL A 11 5.36 -6.65 -6.85
CA VAL A 11 6.77 -6.41 -6.52
C VAL A 11 7.49 -7.72 -6.23
N LYS A 12 6.87 -8.61 -5.44
CA LYS A 12 7.44 -9.94 -5.17
C LYS A 12 7.67 -10.73 -6.45
N ASN A 13 6.70 -10.73 -7.36
CA ASN A 13 6.81 -11.46 -8.61
C ASN A 13 7.88 -10.86 -9.52
N LYS A 14 7.90 -9.53 -9.70
CA LYS A 14 8.89 -8.84 -10.54
C LYS A 14 10.32 -9.09 -10.07
N LEU A 15 10.54 -9.10 -8.76
CA LEU A 15 11.87 -9.29 -8.16
C LEU A 15 12.14 -10.73 -7.69
N SER A 16 11.27 -11.68 -8.06
CA SER A 16 11.37 -13.11 -7.69
C SER A 16 11.59 -13.35 -6.18
N LEU A 17 10.93 -12.56 -5.34
CA LEU A 17 11.02 -12.68 -3.88
C LEU A 17 10.16 -13.85 -3.39
N LYS A 18 10.76 -14.72 -2.58
CA LYS A 18 10.13 -15.95 -2.06
C LYS A 18 9.36 -15.75 -0.76
N SER A 19 9.55 -14.60 -0.09
CA SER A 19 8.90 -14.34 1.20
C SER A 19 8.63 -12.87 1.44
N ASP A 20 7.67 -12.60 2.33
CA ASP A 20 7.39 -11.24 2.81
C ASP A 20 8.53 -10.69 3.67
N TYR A 21 9.38 -11.55 4.23
CA TYR A 21 10.61 -11.13 4.91
C TYR A 21 11.57 -10.44 3.92
N GLN A 22 11.80 -11.05 2.75
CA GLN A 22 12.63 -10.44 1.71
C GLN A 22 12.01 -9.13 1.20
N LEU A 23 10.69 -9.10 1.02
CA LEU A 23 9.96 -7.88 0.66
C LEU A 23 10.16 -6.79 1.71
N SER A 24 10.03 -7.12 3.01
CA SER A 24 10.21 -6.17 4.10
C SER A 24 11.61 -5.56 4.12
N LYS A 25 12.63 -6.38 3.86
CA LYS A 25 14.03 -5.93 3.78
C LYS A 25 14.28 -5.02 2.58
N LEU A 26 13.74 -5.36 1.42
CA LEU A 26 13.83 -4.54 0.21
C LEU A 26 13.14 -3.17 0.41
N LEU A 27 11.94 -3.21 0.98
CA LEU A 27 11.14 -2.02 1.20
C LEU A 27 11.65 -1.18 2.38
N GLY A 28 12.48 -1.74 3.27
CA GLY A 28 13.02 -1.05 4.43
C GLY A 28 12.01 -0.91 5.58
N VAL A 29 11.04 -1.82 5.66
CA VAL A 29 9.98 -1.83 6.68
C VAL A 29 10.03 -3.12 7.50
N SER A 30 9.37 -3.13 8.66
CA SER A 30 9.25 -4.36 9.44
C SER A 30 8.30 -5.37 8.78
N THR A 31 8.52 -6.66 9.02
CA THR A 31 7.61 -7.73 8.57
C THR A 31 6.20 -7.56 9.14
N SER A 32 6.08 -7.09 10.38
CA SER A 32 4.78 -6.76 10.98
C SER A 32 4.03 -5.68 10.19
N ARG A 33 4.74 -4.69 9.64
CA ARG A 33 4.14 -3.64 8.81
C ARG A 33 3.62 -4.20 7.48
N ILE A 34 4.37 -5.11 6.85
CA ILE A 34 3.88 -5.87 5.68
C ILE A 34 2.62 -6.66 6.02
N GLY A 35 2.60 -7.37 7.16
CA GLY A 35 1.42 -8.10 7.63
C GLY A 35 0.20 -7.19 7.88
N ASN A 36 0.41 -5.98 8.40
CA ASN A 36 -0.65 -5.00 8.61
C ASN A 36 -1.21 -4.47 7.28
N TYR A 37 -0.36 -4.24 6.27
CA TYR A 37 -0.82 -3.90 4.91
C TYR A 37 -1.63 -5.05 4.30
N ARG A 38 -1.15 -6.29 4.44
CA ARG A 38 -1.83 -7.46 3.89
C ARG A 38 -3.19 -7.72 4.52
N SER A 39 -3.29 -7.49 5.83
CA SER A 39 -4.53 -7.61 6.60
C SER A 39 -5.42 -6.37 6.55
N GLU A 40 -5.07 -5.38 5.71
CA GLU A 40 -5.84 -4.15 5.50
C GLU A 40 -6.00 -3.30 6.79
N ARG A 41 -5.21 -3.60 7.83
CA ARG A 41 -5.19 -2.87 9.12
C ARG A 41 -4.45 -1.54 9.03
N SER A 42 -3.57 -1.40 8.05
CA SER A 42 -2.89 -0.15 7.73
C SER A 42 -2.88 0.08 6.24
N VAL A 43 -2.86 1.36 5.85
CA VAL A 43 -2.77 1.75 4.44
C VAL A 43 -1.34 2.13 4.11
N LEU A 44 -0.92 1.84 2.87
CA LEU A 44 0.42 2.14 2.40
C LEU A 44 0.69 3.65 2.41
N ASP A 45 1.86 4.06 2.87
CA ASP A 45 2.27 5.46 2.90
C ASP A 45 2.73 5.90 1.50
N TRP A 46 2.61 7.20 1.18
CA TRP A 46 2.92 7.70 -0.17
C TRP A 46 4.38 7.49 -0.56
N GLU A 47 5.32 7.71 0.36
CA GLU A 47 6.74 7.45 0.10
C GLU A 47 7.00 5.98 -0.28
N LEU A 48 6.32 5.05 0.41
CA LEU A 48 6.45 3.62 0.12
C LEU A 48 5.75 3.27 -1.19
N ALA A 49 4.65 3.95 -1.53
CA ALA A 49 3.92 3.76 -2.77
C ALA A 49 4.78 4.13 -3.98
N PHE A 50 5.42 5.30 -3.95
CA PHE A 50 6.31 5.74 -5.02
C PHE A 50 7.54 4.84 -5.14
N LYS A 51 8.14 4.44 -4.01
CA LYS A 51 9.21 3.43 -4.03
C LYS A 51 8.77 2.12 -4.69
N ILE A 52 7.53 1.67 -4.45
CA ILE A 52 6.97 0.49 -5.11
C ILE A 52 6.76 0.74 -6.61
N ALA A 53 6.27 1.93 -7.00
CA ALA A 53 6.12 2.33 -8.39
C ALA A 53 7.44 2.28 -9.14
N ASP A 54 8.50 2.87 -8.57
CA ASP A 54 9.86 2.84 -9.10
C ASP A 54 10.36 1.41 -9.31
N LEU A 55 10.15 0.52 -8.31
CA LEU A 55 10.54 -0.89 -8.42
C LEU A 55 9.75 -1.62 -9.50
N LEU A 56 8.47 -1.27 -9.68
CA LEU A 56 7.61 -1.82 -10.72
C LEU A 56 7.84 -1.20 -12.10
N GLU A 57 8.59 -0.10 -12.21
CA GLU A 57 8.70 0.72 -13.42
C GLU A 57 7.32 1.10 -13.94
N GLU A 58 6.39 1.41 -13.03
CA GLU A 58 5.04 1.85 -13.36
C GLU A 58 4.91 3.36 -13.17
N ASP A 59 4.02 3.95 -13.96
CA ASP A 59 3.67 5.36 -13.83
C ASP A 59 3.02 5.64 -12.47
N ASP A 60 3.55 6.66 -11.77
CA ASP A 60 3.07 7.12 -10.47
C ASP A 60 1.56 7.35 -10.44
N GLN A 61 0.98 7.85 -11.53
CA GLN A 61 -0.45 8.13 -11.63
C GLN A 61 -1.28 6.84 -11.48
N ASN A 62 -0.83 5.73 -12.08
CA ASN A 62 -1.53 4.45 -11.99
C ASN A 62 -1.51 3.89 -10.57
N VAL A 63 -0.36 4.01 -9.91
CA VAL A 63 -0.17 3.53 -8.53
C VAL A 63 -0.98 4.36 -7.54
N VAL A 64 -0.93 5.70 -7.67
CA VAL A 64 -1.70 6.62 -6.82
C VAL A 64 -3.19 6.41 -7.00
N TYR A 65 -3.68 6.32 -8.24
CA TYR A 65 -5.10 6.12 -8.52
C TYR A 65 -5.64 4.81 -7.91
N GLY A 66 -4.88 3.71 -7.99
CA GLY A 66 -5.29 2.46 -7.37
C GLY A 66 -5.25 2.47 -5.83
N LEU A 67 -4.31 3.20 -5.23
CA LEU A 67 -4.20 3.32 -3.77
C LEU A 67 -5.21 4.28 -3.15
N ILE A 68 -5.72 5.24 -3.92
CA ILE A 68 -6.75 6.18 -3.49
C ILE A 68 -7.97 5.43 -2.97
N ASP A 69 -8.49 4.45 -3.72
CA ASP A 69 -9.65 3.65 -3.30
C ASP A 69 -9.44 2.91 -1.97
N ASP A 70 -8.23 2.37 -1.75
CA ASP A 70 -7.87 1.72 -0.49
C ASP A 70 -7.78 2.73 0.68
N LYS A 71 -7.31 3.96 0.42
CA LYS A 71 -7.27 5.04 1.42
C LYS A 71 -8.66 5.53 1.80
N TYR A 72 -9.58 5.67 0.84
CA TYR A 72 -10.95 6.12 1.09
C TYR A 72 -11.81 5.06 1.80
N LYS A 73 -11.43 3.78 1.77
CA LYS A 73 -12.10 2.74 2.57
C LYS A 73 -11.70 2.75 4.04
N ASN A 74 -10.66 3.50 4.43
CA ASN A 74 -10.22 3.55 5.82
C ASN A 74 -11.29 4.21 6.70
N PRO A 75 -11.89 3.49 7.67
CA PRO A 75 -12.96 4.03 8.51
C PRO A 75 -12.55 5.31 9.25
N ARG A 76 -11.27 5.46 9.63
CA ARG A 76 -10.79 6.69 10.27
C ARG A 76 -10.84 7.89 9.32
N LEU A 77 -10.49 7.68 8.05
CA LEU A 77 -10.49 8.73 7.04
C LEU A 77 -11.93 9.09 6.65
N VAL A 78 -12.80 8.09 6.48
CA VAL A 78 -14.24 8.29 6.28
C VAL A 78 -14.85 9.07 7.43
N ASN A 79 -14.61 8.63 8.68
CA ASN A 79 -15.12 9.31 9.87
C ASN A 79 -14.60 10.73 10.00
N ALA A 80 -13.31 10.98 9.70
CA ALA A 80 -12.73 12.31 9.74
C ALA A 80 -13.33 13.24 8.68
N LEU A 81 -13.57 12.75 7.46
CA LEU A 81 -14.21 13.52 6.38
C LEU A 81 -15.69 13.80 6.67
N GLN A 82 -16.43 12.81 7.18
CA GLN A 82 -17.84 12.97 7.55
C GLN A 82 -18.00 13.93 8.74
N ALA A 83 -17.07 13.94 9.70
CA ALA A 83 -17.09 14.88 10.81
C ALA A 83 -16.96 16.35 10.38
N ILE A 84 -16.33 16.61 9.22
CA ILE A 84 -16.16 17.97 8.67
C ILE A 84 -17.41 18.45 7.92
N GLN A 85 -18.25 17.55 7.38
CA GLN A 85 -19.43 17.91 6.58
C GLN A 85 -20.64 18.39 7.41
N HIS A 86 -20.55 18.43 8.74
CA HIS A 86 -21.62 18.86 9.65
C HIS A 86 -21.37 20.22 10.33
N GLN A 87 -20.48 21.06 9.79
CA GLN A 87 -20.29 22.47 10.21
C GLN A 87 -20.67 23.42 9.08
#